data_AF-A0A926LCX9-F1
#
_entry.id   AF-A0A926LCX9-F1
#
_cell.length_a   1.000
_cell.length_b   1.000
_cell.length_c   1.000
_cell.angle_alpha   90.00
_cell.angle_beta   90.00
_cell.angle_gamma   90.00
#
_symmetry.space_group_name_H-M   'P 1'
#
loop_
_entity.id
_entity.type
_entity.pdbx_description
1 polymer ?
#
loop_
_entity_poly.entity_id
_entity_poly.type
_entity_poly.pdbx_seq_one_letter_code
_entity_poly.pdbx_strand_id
1 'polypeptide(L)'
;MSPATSTVAHRTRRRALRALAVTVLAVPSLVAVGGAAEADTARAAKYCSPVGTWTAQVTTSIPSAGTTSFTFRADGTMGNDTDTWYRTGRTTFSYDIWHPHRDASGNVDGSVEGHQDAVMSDANHWTSHGVSQVIDLQGNVVSSFTVDVVATRTS
;
A
#
# COMPACT_ATOMS: atom_id res chain seq x y z
N MET A 1 39.73 32.57 25.19
CA MET A 1 39.64 32.12 23.78
C MET A 1 38.17 31.85 23.51
N SER A 2 37.60 32.62 22.57
CA SER A 2 36.16 32.71 22.29
C SER A 2 35.65 31.57 21.39
N PRO A 3 34.37 31.18 21.47
CA PRO A 3 33.77 30.19 20.59
C PRO A 3 33.42 30.79 19.22
N ALA A 4 33.67 30.03 18.14
CA ALA A 4 33.28 30.40 16.79
C ALA A 4 31.89 29.84 16.46
N THR A 5 30.93 30.75 16.29
CA THR A 5 29.58 30.49 15.81
C THR A 5 29.59 30.34 14.29
N SER A 6 29.25 29.16 13.76
CA SER A 6 29.07 28.95 12.32
C SER A 6 27.58 28.95 11.97
N THR A 7 27.11 30.10 11.48
CA THR A 7 25.79 30.30 10.87
C THR A 7 25.84 29.81 9.42
N VAL A 8 25.21 28.67 9.10
CA VAL A 8 25.09 28.21 7.70
C VAL A 8 23.73 28.61 7.13
N ALA A 9 23.79 29.43 6.09
CA ALA A 9 22.67 30.07 5.42
C ALA A 9 21.83 29.10 4.58
N HIS A 10 20.51 29.15 4.75
CA HIS A 10 19.53 28.60 3.82
C HIS A 10 19.64 29.31 2.46
N ARG A 11 20.08 28.59 1.42
CA ARG A 11 19.98 29.05 0.03
C ARG A 11 18.78 28.42 -0.66
N THR A 12 17.69 29.14 -0.63
CA THR A 12 16.53 29.00 -1.52
C THR A 12 16.98 29.18 -2.96
N ARG A 13 16.86 28.15 -3.81
CA ARG A 13 16.97 28.32 -5.27
C ARG A 13 15.64 28.00 -5.94
N ARG A 14 15.01 29.09 -6.38
CA ARG A 14 13.78 29.13 -7.15
C ARG A 14 14.03 28.67 -8.59
N ARG A 15 13.05 27.90 -9.09
CA ARG A 15 12.44 27.88 -10.43
C ARG A 15 13.33 28.00 -11.67
N ALA A 16 13.20 27.02 -12.55
CA ALA A 16 13.18 27.25 -13.99
C ALA A 16 12.12 26.34 -14.64
N LEU A 17 10.98 26.94 -14.99
CA LEU A 17 10.00 26.40 -15.92
C LEU A 17 10.64 26.40 -17.31
N ARG A 18 10.64 25.25 -17.99
CA ARG A 18 10.86 25.18 -19.45
C ARG A 18 9.62 24.58 -20.08
N ALA A 19 8.79 25.49 -20.61
CA ALA A 19 7.74 25.18 -21.56
C ALA A 19 8.39 24.81 -22.90
N LEU A 20 7.93 23.73 -23.53
CA LEU A 20 8.32 23.39 -24.90
C LEU A 20 7.08 22.99 -25.70
N ALA A 21 6.75 23.93 -26.59
CA ALA A 21 6.06 23.88 -27.87
C ALA A 21 5.09 22.72 -28.18
N VAL A 22 3.85 23.15 -28.37
CA VAL A 22 2.73 22.51 -29.06
C VAL A 22 3.08 22.30 -30.54
N THR A 23 2.89 21.07 -31.04
CA THR A 23 2.73 20.80 -32.47
C THR A 23 1.41 20.04 -32.66
N VAL A 24 0.36 20.76 -33.06
CA VAL A 24 -0.93 20.20 -33.47
C VAL A 24 -0.78 19.72 -34.90
N LEU A 25 -0.87 18.40 -35.12
CA LEU A 25 -1.08 17.83 -36.44
C LEU A 25 -2.52 17.32 -36.51
N ALA A 26 -3.35 18.04 -37.26
CA ALA A 26 -4.72 17.67 -37.54
C ALA A 26 -4.74 16.52 -38.55
N VAL A 27 -5.35 15.40 -38.17
CA VAL A 27 -5.67 14.28 -39.08
C VAL A 27 -7.21 14.19 -39.18
N PRO A 28 -7.77 14.14 -40.40
CA PRO A 28 -9.21 14.18 -40.62
C PRO A 28 -9.92 12.87 -40.22
N SER A 29 -11.17 13.06 -39.82
CA SER A 29 -12.12 12.12 -39.22
C SER A 29 -12.51 10.94 -40.12
N LEU A 30 -12.50 9.74 -39.55
CA LEU A 30 -13.33 8.62 -40.01
C LEU A 30 -14.40 8.34 -38.95
N VAL A 31 -15.64 8.66 -39.33
CA VAL A 31 -16.85 8.32 -38.61
C VAL A 31 -17.10 6.82 -38.78
N ALA A 32 -16.99 6.07 -37.68
CA ALA A 32 -17.61 4.75 -37.58
C ALA A 32 -18.60 4.79 -36.41
N VAL A 33 -19.86 5.08 -36.75
CA VAL A 33 -21.03 4.79 -35.92
C VAL A 33 -21.15 3.27 -35.85
N GLY A 34 -20.64 2.70 -34.78
CA GLY A 34 -20.83 1.32 -34.39
C GLY A 34 -21.17 1.30 -32.92
N GLY A 35 -22.41 1.68 -32.59
CA GLY A 35 -22.97 1.48 -31.26
C GLY A 35 -23.09 0.00 -30.98
N ALA A 36 -22.00 -0.60 -30.52
CA ALA A 36 -22.11 -1.78 -29.67
C ALA A 36 -22.67 -1.25 -28.36
N ALA A 37 -23.94 -1.54 -28.13
CA ALA A 37 -24.48 -1.58 -26.78
C ALA A 37 -23.56 -2.51 -25.98
N GLU A 38 -22.58 -1.94 -25.28
CA GLU A 38 -21.99 -2.58 -24.12
C GLU A 38 -23.18 -2.81 -23.21
N ALA A 39 -23.71 -4.03 -23.29
CA ALA A 39 -24.66 -4.54 -22.35
C ALA A 39 -23.95 -4.44 -21.00
N ASP A 40 -24.22 -3.32 -20.33
CA ASP A 40 -24.03 -3.08 -18.91
C ASP A 40 -24.93 -4.08 -18.20
N THR A 41 -24.57 -5.36 -18.35
CA THR A 41 -24.84 -6.37 -17.37
C THR A 41 -23.96 -5.97 -16.20
N ALA A 42 -24.43 -4.95 -15.48
CA ALA A 42 -24.09 -4.64 -14.11
C ALA A 42 -24.37 -5.91 -13.31
N ARG A 43 -23.45 -6.87 -13.44
CA ARG A 43 -23.41 -8.13 -12.75
C ARG A 43 -23.30 -7.70 -11.31
N ALA A 44 -24.44 -7.70 -10.60
CA ALA A 44 -24.61 -7.12 -9.27
C ALA A 44 -23.30 -7.29 -8.50
N ALA A 45 -22.56 -6.20 -8.31
CA ALA A 45 -21.18 -6.26 -7.87
C ALA A 45 -21.13 -7.11 -6.59
N LYS A 46 -20.56 -8.32 -6.70
CA LYS A 46 -20.56 -9.29 -5.62
C LYS A 46 -19.86 -8.65 -4.45
N TYR A 47 -20.61 -8.47 -3.36
CA TYR A 47 -20.05 -7.96 -2.13
C TYR A 47 -19.10 -9.03 -1.58
N CYS A 48 -17.80 -8.72 -1.59
CA CYS A 48 -16.78 -9.62 -1.08
C CYS A 48 -16.41 -9.16 0.33
N SER A 49 -16.07 -10.10 1.22
CA SER A 49 -15.65 -9.80 2.60
C SER A 49 -14.27 -10.36 2.85
N PRO A 50 -13.32 -9.56 3.38
CA PRO A 50 -12.00 -10.08 3.72
C PRO A 50 -12.03 -10.96 4.99
N VAL A 51 -13.12 -10.94 5.76
CA VAL A 51 -13.29 -11.74 6.98
C VAL A 51 -13.08 -13.23 6.69
N GLY A 52 -12.11 -13.83 7.38
CA GLY A 52 -11.68 -15.21 7.18
C GLY A 52 -10.18 -15.38 7.34
N THR A 53 -9.71 -16.60 7.05
CA THR A 53 -8.27 -16.93 7.07
C THR A 53 -7.73 -17.06 5.66
N TRP A 54 -6.52 -16.56 5.46
CA TRP A 54 -5.88 -16.48 4.15
C TRP A 54 -4.44 -16.96 4.24
N THR A 55 -3.97 -17.63 3.19
CA THR A 55 -2.56 -17.88 2.93
C THR A 55 -2.08 -16.87 1.90
N ALA A 56 -0.99 -16.18 2.17
CA ALA A 56 -0.52 -15.07 1.35
C ALA A 56 0.96 -15.21 0.98
N GLN A 57 1.26 -14.89 -0.27
CA GLN A 57 2.61 -14.66 -0.75
C GLN A 57 2.92 -13.16 -0.63
N VAL A 58 4.04 -12.84 0.00
CA VAL A 58 4.49 -11.47 0.26
C VAL A 58 5.80 -11.25 -0.49
N THR A 59 5.84 -10.16 -1.26
CA THR A 59 7.05 -9.68 -1.93
C THR A 59 7.33 -8.26 -1.45
N THR A 60 8.59 -7.93 -1.21
CA THR A 60 8.99 -6.58 -0.77
C THR A 60 9.98 -5.96 -1.74
N SER A 61 10.15 -4.63 -1.70
CA SER A 61 11.17 -3.95 -2.52
C SER A 61 12.60 -4.15 -2.01
N ILE A 62 12.75 -4.64 -0.78
CA ILE A 62 14.03 -5.16 -0.28
C ILE A 62 14.13 -6.65 -0.68
N PRO A 63 15.32 -7.27 -0.72
CA PRO A 63 15.47 -8.66 -1.11
C PRO A 63 14.96 -9.61 0.00
N SER A 64 13.65 -9.60 0.21
CA SER A 64 12.90 -10.40 1.17
C SER A 64 11.53 -10.75 0.56
N ALA A 65 11.17 -12.02 0.65
CA ALA A 65 9.89 -12.55 0.24
C ALA A 65 9.55 -13.77 1.11
N GLY A 66 8.27 -14.12 1.20
CA GLY A 66 7.86 -15.26 2.00
C GLY A 66 6.36 -15.54 1.92
N THR A 67 5.95 -16.59 2.63
CA THR A 67 4.55 -16.95 2.82
C THR A 67 4.14 -16.63 4.25
N THR A 68 2.95 -16.05 4.42
CA THR A 68 2.36 -15.77 5.72
C THR A 68 0.87 -16.15 5.73
N SER A 69 0.24 -16.07 6.91
CA SER A 69 -1.20 -16.22 7.06
C SER A 69 -1.82 -14.94 7.63
N PHE A 70 -2.94 -14.52 7.05
CA PHE A 70 -3.75 -13.42 7.56
C PHE A 70 -5.07 -13.95 8.10
N THR A 71 -5.50 -13.43 9.24
CA THR A 71 -6.85 -13.65 9.77
C THR A 71 -7.51 -12.29 9.97
N PHE A 72 -8.55 -12.01 9.20
CA PHE A 72 -9.36 -10.79 9.34
C PHE A 72 -10.63 -11.12 10.12
N ARG A 73 -10.89 -10.41 11.21
CA ARG A 73 -12.07 -10.61 12.06
C ARG A 73 -13.16 -9.59 11.76
N ALA A 74 -14.42 -9.94 11.99
CA ALA A 74 -15.55 -9.07 11.64
C ALA A 74 -15.61 -7.75 12.43
N ASP A 75 -14.91 -7.67 13.57
CA ASP A 75 -14.80 -6.50 14.44
C ASP A 75 -13.75 -5.48 13.98
N GLY A 76 -13.05 -5.76 12.87
CA GLY A 76 -12.01 -4.86 12.33
C GLY A 76 -10.60 -5.18 12.82
N THR A 77 -10.37 -6.22 13.62
CA THR A 77 -9.01 -6.61 14.01
C THR A 77 -8.40 -7.65 13.05
N MET A 78 -7.08 -7.77 13.11
CA MET A 78 -6.31 -8.80 12.41
C MET A 78 -5.35 -9.51 13.37
N GLY A 79 -5.06 -10.78 13.09
CA GLY A 79 -3.97 -11.52 13.72
C GLY A 79 -3.95 -11.43 15.25
N ASN A 80 -2.87 -10.87 15.79
CA ASN A 80 -2.51 -10.74 17.21
C ASN A 80 -3.02 -9.45 17.87
N ASP A 81 -4.17 -8.96 17.42
CA ASP A 81 -5.01 -7.92 18.05
C ASP A 81 -4.51 -6.46 17.97
N THR A 82 -3.27 -6.23 17.55
CA THR A 82 -2.75 -4.87 17.29
C THR A 82 -3.00 -4.39 15.87
N ASP A 83 -3.17 -5.32 14.94
CA ASP A 83 -3.38 -5.02 13.53
C ASP A 83 -4.88 -4.81 13.29
N THR A 84 -5.20 -3.90 12.36
CA THR A 84 -6.60 -3.53 12.09
C THR A 84 -6.87 -3.47 10.60
N TRP A 85 -8.14 -3.63 10.23
CA TRP A 85 -8.61 -3.48 8.87
C TRP A 85 -9.95 -2.78 8.82
N TYR A 86 -10.24 -2.18 7.67
CA TYR A 86 -11.52 -1.55 7.41
C TYR A 86 -11.88 -1.64 5.93
N ARG A 87 -13.18 -1.68 5.64
CA ARG A 87 -13.65 -1.65 4.25
C ARG A 87 -13.50 -0.25 3.68
N THR A 88 -13.00 -0.18 2.44
CA THR A 88 -12.97 1.05 1.64
C THR A 88 -13.96 1.03 0.48
N GLY A 89 -14.50 -0.15 0.16
CA GLY A 89 -15.47 -0.33 -0.92
C GLY A 89 -16.12 -1.71 -0.92
N ARG A 90 -16.85 -2.02 -2.02
CA ARG A 90 -17.53 -3.32 -2.18
C ARG A 90 -16.56 -4.50 -2.34
N THR A 91 -15.42 -4.24 -2.95
CA THR A 91 -14.35 -5.19 -3.26
C THR A 91 -12.99 -4.66 -2.82
N THR A 92 -12.96 -3.60 -2.01
CA THR A 92 -11.72 -2.99 -1.52
C THR A 92 -11.75 -2.83 -0.01
N PHE A 93 -10.60 -3.00 0.60
CA PHE A 93 -10.37 -2.80 2.03
C PHE A 93 -8.94 -2.32 2.23
N SER A 94 -8.66 -1.73 3.37
CA SER A 94 -7.31 -1.37 3.77
C SER A 94 -7.01 -1.98 5.12
N TYR A 95 -5.73 -2.13 5.43
CA TYR A 95 -5.31 -2.63 6.72
C TYR A 95 -3.98 -2.04 7.16
N ASP A 96 -3.83 -1.98 8.48
CA ASP A 96 -2.69 -1.42 9.18
C ASP A 96 -2.06 -2.52 10.04
N ILE A 97 -0.76 -2.70 9.88
CA ILE A 97 0.06 -3.63 10.64
C ILE A 97 0.94 -2.84 11.59
N TRP A 98 1.01 -3.29 12.84
CA TRP A 98 1.96 -2.78 13.82
C TRP A 98 2.60 -3.95 14.57
N HIS A 99 3.91 -4.10 14.42
CA HIS A 99 4.67 -5.14 15.10
C HIS A 99 5.92 -4.57 15.77
N PRO A 100 6.20 -4.93 17.04
CA PRO A 100 7.47 -4.56 17.64
C PRO A 100 8.62 -5.29 16.93
N HIS A 101 9.64 -4.53 16.52
CA HIS A 101 10.92 -5.07 16.10
C HIS A 101 11.71 -5.43 17.37
N ARG A 102 12.38 -6.59 17.36
CA ARG A 102 13.13 -7.09 18.51
C ARG A 102 14.56 -7.41 18.11
N ASP A 103 15.49 -7.05 18.98
CA ASP A 103 16.90 -7.41 18.84
C ASP A 103 17.14 -8.92 19.05
N ALA A 104 18.39 -9.37 18.88
CA ALA A 104 18.77 -10.76 19.07
C ALA A 104 18.59 -11.28 20.52
N SER A 105 18.42 -10.39 21.49
CA SER A 105 18.16 -10.72 22.90
C SER A 105 16.66 -10.72 23.23
N GLY A 106 15.80 -10.38 22.27
CA GLY A 106 14.35 -10.29 22.43
C GLY A 106 13.83 -8.95 22.96
N ASN A 107 14.71 -7.95 23.16
CA ASN A 107 14.28 -6.62 23.58
C ASN A 107 13.67 -5.87 22.41
N VAL A 108 12.65 -5.05 22.67
CA VAL A 108 12.11 -4.16 21.65
C VAL A 108 13.12 -3.06 21.38
N ASP A 109 13.54 -2.93 20.12
CA ASP A 109 14.47 -1.91 19.62
C ASP A 109 13.86 -1.05 18.49
N GLY A 110 12.58 -1.26 18.20
CA GLY A 110 11.80 -0.46 17.25
C GLY A 110 10.42 -1.04 16.98
N SER A 111 9.78 -0.58 15.91
CA SER A 111 8.55 -1.14 15.37
C SER A 111 8.61 -1.23 13.85
N VAL A 112 7.78 -2.11 13.29
CA VAL A 112 7.42 -2.11 11.89
C VAL A 112 5.98 -1.68 11.80
N GLU A 113 5.73 -0.65 11.03
CA GLU A 113 4.40 -0.13 10.72
C GLU A 113 4.13 -0.29 9.24
N GLY A 114 2.94 -0.72 8.86
CA GLY A 114 2.58 -0.92 7.46
C GLY A 114 1.16 -0.51 7.17
N HIS A 115 0.96 0.20 6.07
CA HIS A 115 -0.37 0.49 5.53
C HIS A 115 -0.52 -0.18 4.17
N GLN A 116 -1.65 -0.85 3.96
CA GLN A 116 -1.91 -1.66 2.77
C GLN A 116 -3.30 -1.38 2.23
N ASP A 117 -3.37 -1.17 0.91
CA ASP A 117 -4.62 -1.08 0.16
C ASP A 117 -4.85 -2.35 -0.63
N ALA A 118 -5.99 -2.99 -0.42
CA ALA A 118 -6.30 -4.30 -0.94
C ALA A 118 -7.55 -4.32 -1.83
N VAL A 119 -7.54 -5.21 -2.82
CA VAL A 119 -8.61 -5.46 -3.77
C VAL A 119 -8.93 -6.95 -3.78
N MET A 120 -10.18 -7.29 -3.51
CA MET A 120 -10.72 -8.64 -3.68
C MET A 120 -11.11 -8.85 -5.14
N SER A 121 -10.48 -9.81 -5.81
CA SER A 121 -10.86 -10.23 -7.16
C SER A 121 -12.07 -11.16 -7.16
N ASP A 122 -12.22 -11.96 -6.09
CA ASP A 122 -13.40 -12.77 -5.81
C ASP A 122 -13.50 -13.09 -4.30
N ALA A 123 -14.40 -13.99 -3.91
CA ALA A 123 -14.61 -14.35 -2.50
C ALA A 123 -13.44 -15.11 -1.85
N ASN A 124 -12.50 -15.61 -2.66
CA ASN A 124 -11.41 -16.49 -2.28
C ASN A 124 -10.03 -15.94 -2.67
N HIS A 125 -9.96 -14.75 -3.29
CA HIS A 125 -8.70 -14.14 -3.71
C HIS A 125 -8.70 -12.62 -3.48
N TRP A 126 -7.56 -12.10 -3.03
CA TRP A 126 -7.28 -10.68 -3.00
C TRP A 126 -5.79 -10.39 -3.22
N THR A 127 -5.52 -9.16 -3.63
CA THR A 127 -4.17 -8.61 -3.74
C THR A 127 -4.09 -7.28 -2.99
N SER A 128 -2.94 -6.95 -2.42
CA SER A 128 -2.70 -5.63 -1.83
C SER A 128 -1.36 -5.05 -2.24
N HIS A 129 -1.27 -3.73 -2.11
CA HIS A 129 -0.04 -2.98 -2.26
C HIS A 129 0.03 -1.91 -1.18
N GLY A 130 1.22 -1.64 -0.67
CA GLY A 130 1.41 -0.69 0.40
C GLY A 130 2.86 -0.41 0.74
N VAL A 131 3.05 0.36 1.80
CA VAL A 131 4.37 0.76 2.30
C VAL A 131 4.50 0.31 3.74
N SER A 132 5.66 -0.25 4.07
CA SER A 132 6.06 -0.53 5.44
C SER A 132 7.28 0.30 5.83
N GLN A 133 7.30 0.74 7.07
CA GLN A 133 8.34 1.54 7.68
C GLN A 133 8.90 0.81 8.89
N VAL A 134 10.21 0.82 9.03
CA VAL A 134 10.88 0.43 10.27
C VAL A 134 11.16 1.71 11.04
N ILE A 135 10.72 1.75 12.28
CA ILE A 135 10.78 2.92 13.16
C ILE A 135 11.65 2.57 14.37
N ASP A 136 12.59 3.44 14.71
CA ASP A 136 13.43 3.26 15.91
C ASP A 136 12.68 3.62 17.21
N LEU A 137 13.33 3.41 18.36
CA LEU A 137 12.77 3.75 19.67
C LEU A 137 12.51 5.25 19.88
N GLN A 138 13.04 6.12 19.02
CA GLN A 138 12.83 7.57 19.07
C GLN A 138 11.69 8.01 18.14
N GLY A 139 11.07 7.08 17.40
CA GLY A 139 10.01 7.39 16.44
C GLY A 139 10.51 7.83 15.07
N ASN A 140 11.80 7.68 14.75
CA ASN A 140 12.32 8.01 13.43
C ASN A 140 12.20 6.81 12.48
N VAL A 141 11.84 7.07 11.23
CA VAL A 141 11.88 6.06 10.17
C VAL A 141 13.33 5.77 9.80
N VAL A 142 13.79 4.55 10.06
CA VAL A 142 15.14 4.08 9.71
C VAL A 142 15.17 3.38 8.34
N SER A 143 14.04 2.82 7.91
CA SER A 143 13.89 2.18 6.61
C SER A 143 12.45 2.23 6.12
N SER A 144 12.26 2.20 4.80
CA SER A 144 10.95 2.18 4.16
C SER A 144 11.02 1.32 2.90
N PHE A 145 9.99 0.49 2.68
CA PHE A 145 9.93 -0.42 1.54
C PHE A 145 8.49 -0.68 1.13
N THR A 146 8.27 -0.97 -0.16
CA THR A 146 6.96 -1.37 -0.64
C THR A 146 6.74 -2.86 -0.38
N VAL A 147 5.48 -3.23 -0.22
CA VAL A 147 5.07 -4.61 0.02
C VAL A 147 3.87 -4.92 -0.85
N ASP A 148 4.00 -6.00 -1.63
CA ASP A 148 2.96 -6.58 -2.47
C ASP A 148 2.51 -7.91 -1.88
N VAL A 149 1.19 -8.13 -1.86
CA VAL A 149 0.60 -9.35 -1.31
C VAL A 149 -0.37 -9.97 -2.31
N VAL A 150 -0.28 -11.30 -2.46
CA VAL A 150 -1.27 -12.11 -3.18
C VAL A 150 -1.78 -13.19 -2.23
N ALA A 151 -3.08 -13.21 -1.98
CA ALA A 151 -3.67 -14.08 -0.98
C ALA A 151 -4.79 -14.96 -1.53
N THR A 152 -4.85 -16.19 -1.00
CA THR A 152 -5.88 -17.17 -1.27
C THR A 152 -6.52 -17.60 0.03
N ARG A 153 -7.84 -17.76 0.03
CA ARG A 153 -8.61 -18.14 1.22
C ARG A 153 -8.31 -19.58 1.64
N THR A 154 -8.21 -19.79 2.95
CA THR A 154 -7.95 -21.09 3.57
C THR A 154 -9.15 -21.60 4.37
N SER A 155 -9.90 -20.71 5.03
CA SER A 155 -11.14 -21.04 5.76
C SER A 155 -12.16 -19.90 5.83
#